data_AF-A0A1Q3HQE5-F1
#
_entry.id   AF-A0A1Q3HQE5-F1
#
_cell.length_a   1.000
_cell.length_b   1.000
_cell.length_c   1.000
_cell.angle_alpha   90.00
_cell.angle_beta   90.00
_cell.angle_gamma   90.00
#
_symmetry.space_group_name_H-M   'P 1'
#
loop_
_entity.id
_entity.type
_entity.pdbx_description
1 polymer ?
#
loop_
_entity_poly.entity_id
_entity_poly.type
_entity_poly.pdbx_seq_one_letter_code
_entity_poly.pdbx_strand_id
1 'polypeptide(L)' 'MSAVTESAFWDVDEAAVYFGVSSWTIRRMVNAGELLHERVRGAIRIYKAREGFTPLVRTPEASVAPAA' A
#
# COMPACT_ATOMS: atom_id res chain seq x y z
N MET A 1 23.72 -12.52 -16.30
CA MET A 1 22.35 -12.36 -15.76
C MET A 1 22.29 -10.98 -15.15
N SER A 2 21.76 -10.01 -15.89
CA SER A 2 21.72 -8.62 -15.46
C SER A 2 20.80 -8.49 -14.25
N ALA A 3 21.33 -7.95 -13.17
CA ALA A 3 20.56 -7.59 -11.98
C ALA A 3 19.38 -6.72 -12.44
N VAL A 4 18.18 -7.29 -12.38
CA VAL A 4 16.95 -6.51 -12.45
C VAL A 4 17.01 -5.63 -11.21
N THR A 5 17.39 -4.36 -11.37
CA THR A 5 17.39 -3.39 -10.29
C THR A 5 15.94 -3.30 -9.81
N GLU A 6 15.59 -4.07 -8.77
CA GLU A 6 14.26 -4.06 -8.21
C GLU A 6 13.94 -2.62 -7.81
N SER A 7 13.00 -2.01 -8.53
CA SER A 7 12.52 -0.66 -8.22
C SER A 7 12.13 -0.64 -6.75
N ALA A 8 12.61 0.34 -5.99
CA ALA A 8 12.25 0.55 -4.58
C ALA A 8 10.76 0.94 -4.40
N PHE A 9 10.03 1.09 -5.50
CA PHE A 9 8.65 1.51 -5.55
C PHE A 9 7.78 0.48 -6.26
N TRP A 10 6.57 0.30 -5.75
CA TRP A 10 5.42 -0.20 -6.50
C TRP A 10 4.72 0.95 -7.22
N ASP A 11 4.16 0.71 -8.39
CA ASP A 11 3.01 1.49 -8.85
C ASP A 11 1.72 1.05 -8.13
N VAL A 12 0.59 1.66 -8.48
CA VAL A 12 -0.69 1.39 -7.83
C VAL A 12 -1.16 -0.05 -8.06
N ASP A 13 -0.94 -0.60 -9.24
CA ASP A 13 -1.43 -1.92 -9.60
C ASP A 13 -0.53 -3.01 -9.01
N GLU A 14 0.79 -2.79 -8.98
CA GLU A 14 1.74 -3.65 -8.26
C GLU A 14 1.42 -3.69 -6.75
N ALA A 15 1.12 -2.54 -6.14
CA ALA A 15 0.72 -2.48 -4.73
C ALA A 15 -0.62 -3.17 -4.49
N ALA A 16 -1.59 -3.03 -5.41
CA ALA A 16 -2.88 -3.69 -5.33
C ALA A 16 -2.73 -5.22 -5.31
N VAL A 17 -1.90 -5.76 -6.19
CA VAL A 17 -1.56 -7.20 -6.22
C VAL A 17 -0.87 -7.62 -4.92
N TYR A 18 0.11 -6.86 -4.45
CA TYR A 18 0.86 -7.20 -3.23
C TYR A 18 -0.03 -7.24 -1.98
N PHE A 19 -0.90 -6.24 -1.80
CA PHE A 19 -1.80 -6.16 -0.65
C PHE A 19 -3.08 -7.00 -0.81
N GLY A 20 -3.34 -7.56 -2.00
CA GLY A 20 -4.58 -8.30 -2.27
C GLY A 20 -5.84 -7.43 -2.23
N VAL A 21 -5.73 -6.15 -2.60
CA VAL A 21 -6.85 -5.19 -2.60
C VAL A 21 -7.00 -4.54 -3.97
N SER A 22 -8.10 -3.81 -4.20
CA SER A 22 -8.30 -3.09 -5.45
C SER A 22 -7.37 -1.87 -5.60
N SER A 23 -7.04 -1.49 -6.83
CA SER A 23 -6.30 -0.24 -7.13
C SER A 23 -7.03 1.01 -6.60
N TRP A 24 -8.36 0.96 -6.48
CA TRP A 24 -9.15 2.04 -5.85
C TRP A 24 -8.85 2.14 -4.34
N THR A 25 -8.79 0.99 -3.65
CA THR A 25 -8.41 0.92 -2.23
C THR A 25 -7.02 1.48 -2.03
N ILE A 26 -6.06 1.14 -2.87
CA ILE A 26 -4.69 1.70 -2.81
C ILE A 26 -4.70 3.23 -2.94
N ARG A 27 -5.44 3.78 -3.93
CA ARG A 27 -5.57 5.24 -4.08
C ARG A 27 -6.22 5.89 -2.86
N ARG A 28 -7.21 5.24 -2.25
CA ARG A 28 -7.82 5.69 -1.00
C ARG A 28 -6.80 5.72 0.14
N MET A 29 -6.02 4.66 0.33
CA MET A 29 -4.98 4.58 1.37
C MET A 29 -3.90 5.65 1.18
N VAL A 30 -3.48 5.88 -0.07
CA VAL A 30 -2.55 6.96 -0.45
C VAL A 30 -3.12 8.33 -0.06
N ASN A 31 -4.38 8.61 -0.40
CA ASN A 31 -5.04 9.87 -0.06
C ASN A 31 -5.30 10.03 1.44
N ALA A 32 -5.46 8.92 2.17
CA ALA A 32 -5.58 8.91 3.63
C ALA A 32 -4.23 9.03 4.35
N GLY A 33 -3.10 9.01 3.63
CA GLY A 33 -1.75 9.05 4.21
C GLY A 33 -1.29 7.75 4.85
N GLU A 34 -1.98 6.62 4.57
CA GLU A 34 -1.67 5.30 5.13
C GLU A 34 -0.51 4.61 4.40
N LEU A 35 -0.20 5.04 3.18
CA LEU A 35 0.91 4.53 2.39
C LEU A 35 1.92 5.65 2.12
N LEU A 36 3.19 5.36 2.40
CA LEU A 36 4.28 6.24 2.02
C LEU A 36 4.41 6.23 0.49
N HIS A 37 4.28 7.40 -0.11
CA HIS A 37 4.25 7.53 -1.56
C HIS A 37 4.87 8.84 -2.03
N GLU A 38 5.25 8.85 -3.29
CA GLU A 38 5.65 10.03 -4.04
C GLU A 38 4.82 10.17 -5.31
N ARG A 39 4.73 11.40 -5.82
CA ARG A 39 4.15 11.66 -7.13
C ARG A 39 5.27 12.05 -8.11
N VAL A 40 5.55 11.15 -9.04
CA VAL A 40 6.58 11.36 -10.07
C VAL A 40 5.87 11.51 -11.41
N ARG A 41 5.96 12.70 -12.01
CA ARG A 41 5.30 13.02 -13.30
C ARG A 41 3.78 12.71 -13.31
N GLY A 42 3.12 12.93 -12.17
CA GLY A 42 1.68 12.66 -12.01
C GLY A 42 1.33 11.20 -11.69
N ALA A 43 2.29 10.28 -11.73
CA ALA A 43 2.09 8.89 -11.32
C ALA A 43 2.39 8.71 -9.82
N ILE A 44 1.56 7.92 -9.14
CA ILE A 44 1.76 7.55 -7.73
C ILE A 44 2.79 6.42 -7.68
N ARG A 45 3.83 6.60 -6.87
CA ARG A 45 4.87 5.61 -6.58
C ARG A 45 4.84 5.30 -5.10
N ILE A 46 4.52 4.08 -4.74
CA ILE A 46 4.35 3.62 -3.37
C ILE A 46 5.64 2.93 -2.96
N TYR A 47 6.21 3.33 -1.83
CA TYR A 47 7.44 2.72 -1.36
C TYR A 47 7.19 1.24 -1.01
N LYS A 48 8.03 0.35 -1.55
CA LYS A 48 8.12 -1.02 -1.08
C LYS A 48 8.66 -0.94 0.34
N ALA A 49 7.85 -1.28 1.33
CA ALA A 49 8.30 -1.35 2.72
C ALA A 49 9.57 -2.18 2.83
N ARG A 50 10.72 -1.56 3.12
CA ARG A 50 11.84 -2.30 3.73
C ARG A 50 11.41 -2.70 5.14
N GLU A 51 11.94 -3.81 5.63
CA GLU A 51 11.62 -4.37 6.95
C GLU A 51 11.39 -3.27 8.01
N GLY A 52 10.18 -3.25 8.60
CA GLY A 52 9.79 -2.30 9.65
C GLY A 52 8.58 -1.42 9.34
N PHE A 53 8.11 -1.33 8.09
CA PHE A 53 6.86 -0.63 7.77
C PHE A 53 5.69 -1.61 7.74
N THR A 54 5.02 -1.76 8.89
CA THR A 54 3.72 -2.43 8.97
C THR A 54 2.68 -1.40 8.53
N PRO A 55 2.04 -1.54 7.34
CA PRO A 55 0.93 -0.69 7.01
C PRO A 55 -0.11 -0.81 8.11
N LEU A 56 -0.56 0.31 8.64
CA LEU A 56 -1.72 0.39 9.52
C LEU A 56 -2.96 0.13 8.65
N VAL A 57 -3.08 -1.08 8.11
CA VAL A 57 -4.35 -1.55 7.59
C VAL A 57 -5.24 -1.57 8.82
N ARG A 58 -6.10 -0.56 8.97
CA ARG A 58 -7.21 -0.63 9.90
C ARG A 58 -8.06 -1.78 9.39
N THR A 59 -7.82 -2.99 9.90
CA THR A 59 -8.70 -4.13 9.69
C THR A 59 -10.08 -3.65 10.07
N PRO A 60 -11.03 -3.52 9.13
CA PRO A 60 -12.36 -3.03 9.46
C PRO A 60 -13.16 -4.19 10.06
N GLU A 61 -12.64 -4.92 11.04
CA GLU A 61 -13.35 -6.03 11.67
C GLU A 61 -12.65 -6.49 12.96
N ALA A 62 -12.71 -5.64 13.98
CA ALA A 62 -12.80 -6.10 15.36
C ALA A 62 -13.76 -5.19 16.13
N SER A 63 -14.90 -4.86 15.52
CA SER A 63 -16.09 -4.51 16.29
C SER A 63 -16.72 -5.79 16.83
N VAL A 64 -15.97 -6.53 17.65
CA VAL A 64 -16.59 -7.48 18.56
C VAL A 64 -17.03 -6.64 19.76
N ALA A 65 -18.20 -6.03 19.62
CA ALA A 65 -19.01 -5.74 20.78
C ALA A 65 -19.45 -7.10 21.33
N PRO A 66 -19.05 -7.53 22.53
CA PRO A 66 -19.87 -8.51 23.22
C PRO A 66 -21.21 -7.82 23.51
N ALA A 67 -22.25 -8.38 22.89
CA ALA A 67 -23.62 -8.05 23.17
C ALA A 67 -23.97 -8.37 24.63
N ALA A 68 -24.75 -7.48 25.24
CA ALA A 68 -25.59 -7.63 26.43
C ALA A 68 -24.92 -8.09 27.74
#